data_AF-A0A2H0QAW7-F1
#
_entry.id   AF-A0A2H0QAW7-F1
#
_cell.length_a   1.000
_cell.length_b   1.000
_cell.length_c   1.000
_cell.angle_alpha   90.00
_cell.angle_beta   90.00
_cell.angle_gamma   90.00
#
_symmetry.space_group_name_H-M   'P 1'
#
loop_
_entity.id
_entity.type
_entity.pdbx_description
1 polymer ?
#
loop_
_entity_poly.entity_id
_entity_poly.type
_entity_poly.pdbx_seq_one_letter_code
_entity_poly.pdbx_strand_id
1 'polypeptide(L)'
;MAKVENVDITSPKLNELGDFAGRISKINKSASLLRFKLTFENAKYLNKRDRVDFWDERDSNIRCKGYVVGKSSEYILVKVPEYEYCDRTLNITVGAYIRFYSPDLVNNLKMGRELLDVLLKKKIALSGKMLRTKKELESYIEKVEATNGRYQVLREKLEAEWRENLALIEEDRLVSLRNYKDLEQRVDDINFKLEQYNIAEENFRTDRWSLDPRLYYKK
;
A
#
# COMPACT_ATOMS: atom_id res chain seq x y z
N MET A 1 -6.47 32.86 -4.17
CA MET A 1 -7.63 32.63 -5.07
C MET A 1 -7.09 32.40 -6.47
N ALA A 2 -6.94 31.14 -6.88
CA ALA A 2 -6.46 30.81 -8.22
C ALA A 2 -7.64 30.91 -9.20
N LYS A 3 -7.48 31.74 -10.24
CA LYS A 3 -8.40 31.82 -11.37
C LYS A 3 -8.39 30.46 -12.08
N VAL A 4 -9.53 29.78 -12.06
CA VAL A 4 -9.81 28.66 -12.96
C VAL A 4 -10.07 29.28 -14.32
N GLU A 5 -9.10 29.17 -15.22
CA GLU A 5 -9.32 29.49 -16.63
C GLU A 5 -10.29 28.45 -17.20
N ASN A 6 -11.50 28.91 -17.50
CA ASN A 6 -12.45 28.14 -18.29
C ASN A 6 -11.88 28.04 -19.70
N VAL A 7 -11.24 26.91 -19.98
CA VAL A 7 -10.93 26.51 -21.35
C VAL A 7 -12.27 26.13 -21.99
N ASP A 8 -12.86 27.07 -22.72
CA ASP A 8 -13.97 26.78 -23.64
C ASP A 8 -13.43 25.84 -24.72
N ILE A 9 -13.52 24.55 -24.45
CA ILE A 9 -13.37 23.50 -25.46
C ILE A 9 -14.53 23.72 -26.42
N THR A 10 -14.26 24.37 -27.54
CA THR A 10 -15.19 24.49 -28.66
C THR A 10 -15.63 23.09 -29.05
N SER A 11 -16.78 22.66 -28.53
CA SER A 11 -17.35 21.37 -28.90
C SER A 11 -17.63 21.44 -30.41
N PRO A 12 -16.97 20.60 -31.24
CA PRO A 12 -17.24 20.59 -32.67
C PRO A 12 -18.74 20.34 -32.87
N LYS A 13 -19.32 21.00 -33.88
CA LYS A 13 -20.76 20.85 -34.16
C LYS A 13 -21.04 19.35 -34.32
N LEU A 14 -22.19 18.87 -33.81
CA LEU A 14 -22.49 17.43 -33.76
C LEU A 14 -22.35 16.72 -35.12
N ASN A 15 -22.57 17.46 -36.21
CA ASN A 15 -22.43 16.98 -37.58
C ASN A 15 -20.96 16.75 -38.00
N GLU A 16 -20.01 17.50 -37.46
CA GLU A 16 -18.57 17.39 -37.74
C GLU A 16 -17.92 16.19 -37.02
N LEU A 17 -18.58 15.63 -35.99
CA LEU A 17 -18.07 14.47 -35.24
C LEU A 17 -18.15 13.16 -36.03
N GLY A 18 -19.04 13.10 -37.01
CA GLY A 18 -19.24 11.92 -37.86
C GLY A 18 -18.32 11.89 -39.07
N ASP A 19 -17.61 12.98 -39.35
CA ASP A 19 -16.71 13.13 -40.48
C ASP A 19 -15.33 12.56 -40.17
N PHE A 20 -14.85 11.66 -41.02
CA PHE A 20 -13.50 11.14 -40.93
C PHE A 20 -12.94 10.84 -42.32
N ALA A 21 -11.64 10.63 -42.40
CA ALA A 21 -10.97 10.40 -43.67
C ALA A 21 -10.08 9.15 -43.64
N GLY A 22 -9.81 8.64 -44.83
CA GLY A 22 -8.95 7.50 -45.01
C GLY A 22 -8.45 7.38 -46.45
N ARG A 23 -7.56 6.42 -46.66
CA ARG A 23 -7.02 6.09 -47.99
C ARG A 23 -7.37 4.68 -48.38
N ILE A 24 -7.63 4.44 -49.66
CA ILE A 24 -7.86 3.07 -50.15
C ILE A 24 -6.56 2.28 -50.05
N SER A 25 -6.59 1.15 -49.34
CA SER A 25 -5.45 0.24 -49.21
C SER A 25 -5.58 -0.96 -50.15
N LYS A 26 -6.76 -1.57 -50.24
CA LYS A 26 -7.00 -2.74 -51.10
C LYS A 26 -8.43 -2.77 -51.60
N ILE A 27 -8.60 -3.19 -52.85
CA ILE A 27 -9.89 -3.31 -53.52
C ILE A 27 -10.10 -4.78 -53.86
N ASN A 28 -11.28 -5.32 -53.52
CA ASN A 28 -11.72 -6.63 -53.99
C ASN A 28 -13.05 -6.47 -54.73
N LYS A 29 -12.97 -6.45 -56.06
CA LYS A 29 -14.11 -6.17 -56.95
C LYS A 29 -15.16 -7.28 -56.91
N SER A 30 -14.77 -8.55 -56.84
CA SER A 30 -15.71 -9.69 -56.87
C SER A 30 -16.60 -9.77 -55.63
N ALA A 31 -16.11 -9.28 -54.49
CA ALA A 31 -16.86 -9.26 -53.22
C ALA A 31 -17.47 -7.89 -52.90
N SER A 32 -17.28 -6.88 -53.76
CA SER A 32 -17.63 -5.48 -53.50
C SER A 32 -17.09 -4.95 -52.16
N LEU A 33 -15.85 -5.34 -51.83
CA LEU A 33 -15.19 -5.01 -50.56
C LEU A 33 -14.04 -4.03 -50.78
N LEU A 34 -14.05 -2.96 -50.02
CA LEU A 34 -13.00 -1.95 -49.97
C LEU A 34 -12.35 -1.93 -48.60
N ARG A 35 -11.02 -2.02 -48.59
CA ARG A 35 -10.22 -1.82 -47.39
C ARG A 35 -9.64 -0.42 -47.40
N PHE A 36 -9.95 0.36 -46.39
CA PHE A 36 -9.40 1.70 -46.20
C PHE A 36 -8.44 1.71 -45.02
N LYS A 37 -7.33 2.43 -45.15
CA LYS A 37 -6.46 2.82 -44.04
C LYS A 37 -7.00 4.13 -43.45
N LEU A 38 -7.38 4.11 -42.19
CA LEU A 38 -7.91 5.27 -41.48
C LEU A 38 -6.77 6.13 -40.91
N THR A 39 -7.02 7.43 -40.85
CA THR A 39 -6.20 8.40 -40.09
C THR A 39 -6.92 8.89 -38.83
N PHE A 40 -7.88 8.12 -38.33
CA PHE A 40 -8.85 8.53 -37.30
C PHE A 40 -8.69 7.72 -36.01
N GLU A 41 -8.37 8.39 -34.90
CA GLU A 41 -8.14 7.76 -33.59
C GLU A 41 -9.40 7.10 -33.00
N ASN A 42 -10.56 7.66 -33.31
CA ASN A 42 -11.85 7.20 -32.80
C ASN A 42 -12.44 6.04 -33.62
N ALA A 43 -11.64 5.37 -34.47
CA ALA A 43 -12.02 4.17 -35.21
C ALA A 43 -12.58 3.05 -34.30
N LYS A 44 -12.22 3.07 -33.00
CA LYS A 44 -12.76 2.16 -31.98
C LYS A 44 -14.29 2.25 -31.82
N TYR A 45 -14.91 3.38 -32.15
CA TYR A 45 -16.36 3.59 -32.02
C TYR A 45 -17.17 3.21 -33.27
N LEU A 46 -16.52 2.81 -34.35
CA LEU A 46 -17.20 2.15 -35.47
C LEU A 46 -17.52 0.71 -35.08
N ASN A 47 -18.73 0.25 -35.38
CA ASN A 47 -19.17 -1.12 -35.15
C ASN A 47 -19.39 -1.85 -36.48
N LYS A 48 -19.50 -3.18 -36.39
CA LYS A 48 -19.87 -3.99 -37.56
C LYS A 48 -21.31 -3.66 -37.92
N ARG A 49 -21.57 -3.52 -39.22
CA ARG A 49 -22.85 -3.13 -39.85
C ARG A 49 -23.19 -1.64 -39.78
N ASP A 50 -22.32 -0.81 -39.22
CA ASP A 50 -22.52 0.64 -39.26
C ASP A 50 -22.58 1.12 -40.71
N ARG A 51 -23.49 2.06 -40.96
CA ARG A 51 -23.62 2.72 -42.24
C ARG A 51 -22.60 3.84 -42.35
N VAL A 52 -21.91 3.88 -43.48
CA VAL A 52 -20.94 4.90 -43.80
C VAL A 52 -21.18 5.39 -45.22
N ASP A 53 -21.32 6.70 -45.36
CA ASP A 53 -21.44 7.36 -46.65
C ASP A 53 -20.04 7.97 -46.97
N PHE A 54 -19.53 7.77 -48.18
CA PHE A 54 -18.19 8.20 -48.56
C PHE A 54 -18.13 8.87 -49.93
N TRP A 55 -17.21 9.81 -50.09
CA TRP A 55 -17.05 10.62 -51.29
C TRP A 55 -15.59 11.05 -51.50
N ASP A 56 -15.26 11.46 -52.73
CA ASP A 56 -13.94 12.00 -53.08
C ASP A 56 -13.82 13.45 -52.61
N GLU A 57 -12.61 13.93 -52.34
CA GLU A 57 -12.38 15.32 -51.96
C GLU A 57 -12.77 16.31 -53.07
N ARG A 58 -12.75 15.85 -54.33
CA ARG A 58 -13.04 16.67 -55.51
C ARG A 58 -14.53 16.97 -55.69
N ASP A 59 -15.41 16.06 -55.28
CA ASP A 59 -16.85 16.20 -55.47
C ASP A 59 -17.60 15.67 -54.24
N SER A 60 -18.26 16.59 -53.54
CA SER A 60 -19.04 16.31 -52.32
C SER A 60 -20.52 16.05 -52.59
N ASN A 61 -20.99 16.27 -53.82
CA ASN A 61 -22.39 16.08 -54.19
C ASN A 61 -22.72 14.61 -54.41
N ILE A 62 -21.73 13.80 -54.85
CA ILE A 62 -21.90 12.38 -55.09
C ILE A 62 -21.40 11.59 -53.88
N ARG A 63 -22.29 10.86 -53.21
CA ARG A 63 -21.97 10.03 -52.04
C ARG A 63 -22.32 8.58 -52.28
N CYS A 64 -21.40 7.70 -51.96
CA CYS A 64 -21.57 6.26 -52.01
C CYS A 64 -21.85 5.68 -50.63
N LYS A 65 -22.82 4.77 -50.57
CA LYS A 65 -23.22 4.11 -49.32
C LYS A 65 -22.44 2.82 -49.14
N GLY A 66 -21.96 2.57 -47.92
CA GLY A 66 -21.28 1.35 -47.55
C GLY A 66 -21.62 0.90 -46.14
N TYR A 67 -21.35 -0.38 -45.86
CA TYR A 67 -21.53 -0.98 -44.54
C TYR A 67 -20.22 -1.54 -44.02
N VAL A 68 -19.89 -1.26 -42.77
CA VAL A 68 -18.67 -1.80 -42.14
C VAL A 68 -18.81 -3.29 -41.92
N VAL A 69 -17.94 -4.10 -42.51
CA VAL A 69 -17.90 -5.57 -42.31
C VAL A 69 -16.89 -5.95 -41.22
N GLY A 70 -15.77 -5.25 -41.20
CA GLY A 70 -14.68 -5.51 -40.26
C GLY A 70 -13.90 -4.24 -39.98
N LYS A 71 -13.26 -4.19 -38.82
CA LYS A 71 -12.44 -3.07 -38.40
C LYS A 71 -11.19 -3.55 -37.68
N SER A 72 -10.18 -2.71 -37.73
CA SER A 72 -8.96 -2.72 -36.92
C SER A 72 -8.72 -1.28 -36.44
N SER A 73 -7.67 -1.05 -35.65
CA SER A 73 -7.25 0.30 -35.24
C SER A 73 -6.91 1.19 -36.43
N GLU A 74 -6.24 0.64 -37.44
CA GLU A 74 -5.75 1.40 -38.60
C GLU A 74 -6.54 1.17 -39.88
N TYR A 75 -7.37 0.12 -39.95
CA TYR A 75 -8.05 -0.26 -41.19
C TYR A 75 -9.54 -0.51 -40.96
N ILE A 76 -10.35 -0.16 -41.95
CA ILE A 76 -11.75 -0.57 -42.04
C ILE A 76 -12.00 -1.32 -43.33
N LEU A 77 -12.88 -2.32 -43.24
CA LEU A 77 -13.36 -3.08 -44.37
C LEU A 77 -14.83 -2.73 -44.57
N VAL A 78 -15.15 -2.14 -45.71
CA VAL A 78 -16.49 -1.68 -46.05
C VAL A 78 -17.00 -2.47 -47.25
N LYS A 79 -18.24 -2.94 -47.15
CA LYS A 79 -18.98 -3.52 -48.27
C LYS A 79 -19.83 -2.44 -48.93
N VAL A 80 -19.67 -2.29 -50.25
CA VAL A 80 -20.40 -1.31 -51.05
C VAL A 80 -21.44 -2.06 -51.88
N PRO A 81 -22.75 -1.92 -51.60
CA PRO A 81 -23.79 -2.63 -52.33
C PRO A 81 -23.79 -2.29 -53.83
N GLU A 82 -23.68 -1.00 -54.16
CA GLU A 82 -23.71 -0.47 -55.53
C GLU A 82 -22.29 -0.16 -56.02
N TYR A 83 -21.40 -1.16 -55.97
CA TYR A 83 -19.99 -0.96 -56.30
C TYR A 83 -19.78 -0.42 -57.72
N GLU A 84 -20.48 -0.94 -58.73
CA GLU A 84 -20.30 -0.52 -60.13
C GLU A 84 -20.67 0.95 -60.37
N TYR A 85 -21.70 1.45 -59.69
CA TYR A 85 -22.08 2.85 -59.75
C TYR A 85 -21.01 3.73 -59.10
N CYS A 86 -20.50 3.30 -57.95
CA CYS A 86 -19.47 4.00 -57.21
C CYS A 86 -18.10 4.00 -57.91
N ASP A 87 -17.73 2.92 -58.60
CA ASP A 87 -16.48 2.79 -59.35
C ASP A 87 -16.46 3.70 -60.60
N ARG A 88 -17.65 4.00 -61.17
CA ARG A 88 -17.79 4.92 -62.31
C ARG A 88 -17.84 6.39 -61.90
N THR A 89 -18.40 6.69 -60.73
CA THR A 89 -18.65 8.06 -60.28
C THR A 89 -17.54 8.59 -59.38
N LEU A 90 -16.93 7.75 -58.55
CA LEU A 90 -15.84 8.11 -57.66
C LEU A 90 -14.52 7.50 -58.14
N ASN A 91 -13.41 8.19 -57.86
CA ASN A 91 -12.08 7.67 -58.15
C ASN A 91 -11.66 6.59 -57.14
N ILE A 92 -12.15 5.36 -57.32
CA ILE A 92 -11.85 4.21 -56.46
C ILE A 92 -10.53 3.55 -56.92
N THR A 93 -9.41 4.22 -56.66
CA THR A 93 -8.06 3.71 -56.93
C THR A 93 -7.28 3.49 -55.64
N VAL A 94 -6.37 2.51 -55.63
CA VAL A 94 -5.51 2.25 -54.46
C VAL A 94 -4.66 3.50 -54.18
N GLY A 95 -4.68 3.97 -52.94
CA GLY A 95 -4.02 5.20 -52.52
C GLY A 95 -4.90 6.46 -52.56
N ALA A 96 -6.07 6.41 -53.20
CA ALA A 96 -7.00 7.53 -53.25
C ALA A 96 -7.46 7.95 -51.86
N TYR A 97 -7.61 9.25 -51.65
CA TYR A 97 -8.07 9.85 -50.41
C TYR A 97 -9.58 10.02 -50.44
N ILE A 98 -10.26 9.53 -49.42
CA ILE A 98 -11.72 9.51 -49.35
C ILE A 98 -12.16 10.07 -48.01
N ARG A 99 -13.21 10.88 -48.06
CA ARG A 99 -13.93 11.38 -46.90
C ARG A 99 -15.14 10.51 -46.63
N PHE A 100 -15.43 10.32 -45.36
CA PHE A 100 -16.49 9.48 -44.84
C PHE A 100 -17.34 10.29 -43.89
N TYR A 101 -18.63 9.96 -43.85
CA TYR A 101 -19.57 10.40 -42.85
C TYR A 101 -20.34 9.18 -42.35
N SER A 102 -20.46 9.05 -41.03
CA SER A 102 -21.32 8.02 -40.44
C SER A 102 -22.25 8.63 -39.38
N PRO A 103 -23.57 8.50 -39.54
CA PRO A 103 -24.52 8.91 -38.50
C PRO A 103 -24.43 7.99 -37.27
N ASP A 104 -24.15 6.71 -37.48
CA ASP A 104 -24.02 5.72 -36.40
C ASP A 104 -22.79 6.03 -35.52
N LEU A 105 -21.70 6.51 -36.13
CA LEU A 105 -20.51 6.95 -35.41
C LEU A 105 -20.83 8.12 -34.45
N VAL A 106 -21.66 9.08 -34.85
CA VAL A 106 -22.06 10.21 -33.99
C VAL A 106 -22.80 9.70 -32.76
N ASN A 107 -23.71 8.74 -32.94
CA ASN A 107 -24.45 8.12 -31.85
C ASN A 107 -23.53 7.32 -30.92
N ASN A 108 -22.62 6.52 -31.49
CA ASN A 108 -21.66 5.74 -30.72
C ASN A 108 -20.69 6.63 -29.92
N LEU A 109 -20.28 7.77 -30.48
CA LEU A 109 -19.46 8.76 -29.78
C LEU A 109 -20.22 9.44 -28.64
N LYS A 110 -21.51 9.76 -28.84
CA LYS A 110 -22.36 10.32 -27.78
C LYS A 110 -22.51 9.34 -26.63
N MET A 111 -22.84 8.08 -26.93
CA MET A 111 -22.92 7.01 -25.94
C MET A 111 -21.57 6.79 -25.23
N GLY A 112 -20.47 6.83 -25.98
CA GLY A 112 -19.12 6.74 -25.43
C GLY A 112 -18.81 7.85 -24.41
N ARG A 113 -19.23 9.09 -24.69
CA ARG A 113 -19.08 10.22 -23.76
C ARG A 113 -19.91 10.05 -22.49
N GLU A 114 -21.17 9.61 -22.63
CA GLU A 114 -22.04 9.32 -21.48
C GLU A 114 -21.44 8.22 -20.59
N LEU A 115 -20.91 7.16 -21.21
CA LEU A 115 -20.23 6.08 -20.49
C LEU A 115 -18.95 6.57 -19.79
N LEU A 116 -18.16 7.43 -20.42
CA LEU A 116 -17.00 8.04 -19.80
C LEU A 116 -17.37 8.88 -18.57
N ASP A 117 -18.43 9.68 -18.64
CA ASP A 117 -18.92 10.45 -17.49
C ASP A 117 -19.34 9.53 -16.33
N VAL A 118 -20.07 8.45 -16.61
CA VAL A 118 -20.42 7.44 -15.61
C VAL A 118 -19.19 6.79 -14.99
N LEU A 119 -18.18 6.44 -15.80
CA LEU A 119 -16.93 5.86 -15.31
C LEU A 119 -16.13 6.85 -14.45
N LEU A 120 -16.09 8.13 -14.82
CA LEU A 120 -15.44 9.17 -14.03
C LEU A 120 -16.12 9.35 -12.68
N LYS A 121 -17.46 9.41 -12.65
CA LYS A 121 -18.24 9.45 -11.41
C LYS A 121 -17.96 8.24 -10.53
N LYS A 122 -17.93 7.04 -11.12
CA LYS A 122 -17.59 5.80 -10.39
C LYS A 122 -16.16 5.83 -9.83
N LYS A 123 -15.19 6.34 -10.58
CA LYS A 123 -13.80 6.51 -10.12
C LYS A 123 -13.74 7.43 -8.90
N ILE A 124 -14.40 8.58 -8.95
CA ILE A 124 -14.44 9.54 -7.83
C ILE A 124 -15.10 8.94 -6.59
N ALA A 125 -16.21 8.22 -6.76
CA ALA A 125 -16.89 7.55 -5.66
C ALA A 125 -16.01 6.47 -5.00
N LEU A 126 -15.29 5.67 -5.81
CA LEU A 126 -14.37 4.66 -5.31
C LEU A 126 -13.17 5.28 -4.59
N SER A 127 -12.56 6.34 -5.13
CA SER A 127 -11.47 7.04 -4.44
C SER A 127 -11.93 7.65 -3.12
N GLY A 128 -13.17 8.18 -3.07
CA GLY A 128 -13.76 8.68 -1.83
C GLY A 128 -13.95 7.59 -0.79
N LYS A 129 -14.44 6.41 -1.19
CA LYS A 129 -14.55 5.24 -0.29
C LYS A 129 -13.18 4.79 0.23
N MET A 130 -12.19 4.69 -0.66
CA MET A 130 -10.83 4.29 -0.31
C MET A 130 -10.20 5.24 0.73
N LEU A 131 -10.43 6.54 0.59
CA LEU A 131 -9.90 7.53 1.54
C LEU A 131 -10.58 7.43 2.92
N ARG A 132 -11.89 7.15 2.97
CA ARG A 132 -12.60 6.92 4.23
C ARG A 132 -12.08 5.68 4.95
N THR A 133 -11.96 4.56 4.23
CA THR A 133 -11.44 3.31 4.81
C THR A 133 -9.99 3.47 5.27
N LYS A 134 -9.17 4.24 4.54
CA LYS A 134 -7.80 4.56 4.97
C LYS A 134 -7.79 5.31 6.31
N LYS A 135 -8.62 6.33 6.45
CA LYS A 135 -8.73 7.11 7.70
C LYS A 135 -9.23 6.25 8.87
N GLU A 136 -10.15 5.34 8.62
CA GLU A 136 -10.63 4.38 9.63
C GLU A 136 -9.51 3.45 10.11
N LEU A 137 -8.67 2.95 9.19
CA LEU A 137 -7.49 2.15 9.53
C LEU A 137 -6.45 2.95 10.32
N GLU A 138 -6.16 4.18 9.91
CA GLU A 138 -5.26 5.07 10.64
C GLU A 138 -5.76 5.31 12.08
N SER A 139 -7.05 5.61 12.23
CA SER A 139 -7.65 5.78 13.56
C SER A 139 -7.59 4.49 14.41
N TYR A 140 -7.71 3.32 13.78
CA TYR A 140 -7.54 2.05 14.49
C TYR A 140 -6.09 1.86 14.97
N ILE A 141 -5.11 2.15 14.12
CA ILE A 141 -3.68 2.09 14.47
C ILE A 141 -3.38 3.04 15.64
N GLU A 142 -3.84 4.28 15.58
CA GLU A 142 -3.68 5.26 16.67
C GLU A 142 -4.25 4.75 18.00
N LYS A 143 -5.41 4.09 17.97
CA LYS A 143 -6.01 3.49 19.18
C LYS A 143 -5.12 2.38 19.75
N VAL A 144 -4.60 1.51 18.89
CA VAL A 144 -3.69 0.43 19.29
C VAL A 144 -2.42 0.99 19.91
N GLU A 145 -1.79 1.98 19.27
CA GLU A 145 -0.59 2.65 19.77
C GLU A 145 -0.85 3.34 21.11
N ALA A 146 -1.98 4.05 21.26
CA ALA A 146 -2.36 4.67 22.52
C ALA A 146 -2.56 3.64 23.64
N THR A 147 -3.17 2.49 23.34
CA THR A 147 -3.31 1.40 24.34
C THR A 147 -1.96 0.79 24.70
N ASN A 148 -1.12 0.49 23.72
CA ASN A 148 0.21 -0.07 23.95
C ASN A 148 1.09 0.87 24.76
N GLY A 149 1.08 2.17 24.44
CA GLY A 149 1.83 3.19 25.19
C GLY A 149 1.40 3.25 26.67
N ARG A 150 0.09 3.16 26.96
CA ARG A 150 -0.40 3.12 28.36
C ARG A 150 0.14 1.91 29.12
N TYR A 151 0.09 0.73 28.52
CA TYR A 151 0.58 -0.49 29.16
C TYR A 151 2.10 -0.51 29.30
N GLN A 152 2.83 0.06 28.35
CA GLN A 152 4.27 0.20 28.44
C GLN A 152 4.67 1.08 29.65
N VAL A 153 4.05 2.25 29.80
CA VAL A 153 4.29 3.13 30.95
C VAL A 153 3.95 2.44 32.27
N LEU A 154 2.85 1.69 32.32
CA LEU A 154 2.49 0.93 33.52
C LEU A 154 3.55 -0.12 33.86
N ARG A 155 4.07 -0.83 32.85
CA ARG A 155 5.14 -1.82 33.04
C ARG A 155 6.41 -1.17 33.57
N GLU A 156 6.82 -0.05 32.99
CA GLU A 156 8.00 0.70 33.44
C GLU A 156 7.88 1.17 34.90
N LYS A 157 6.69 1.61 35.32
CA LYS A 157 6.42 1.96 36.74
C LYS A 157 6.55 0.76 37.66
N LEU A 158 5.93 -0.37 37.30
CA LEU A 158 6.02 -1.60 38.10
C LEU A 158 7.47 -2.11 38.18
N GLU A 159 8.22 -2.03 37.09
CA GLU A 159 9.65 -2.39 37.08
C GLU A 159 10.47 -1.46 37.99
N ALA A 160 10.15 -0.16 38.02
CA ALA A 160 10.81 0.80 38.90
C ALA A 160 10.49 0.52 40.39
N GLU A 161 9.21 0.33 40.73
CA GLU A 161 8.78 -0.05 42.08
C GLU A 161 9.41 -1.37 42.52
N TRP A 162 9.52 -2.34 41.61
CA TRP A 162 10.19 -3.61 41.89
C TRP A 162 11.67 -3.43 42.24
N ARG A 163 12.40 -2.61 41.46
CA ARG A 163 13.82 -2.31 41.73
C ARG A 163 14.00 -1.59 43.07
N GLU A 164 13.12 -0.66 43.40
CA GLU A 164 13.16 0.06 44.68
C GLU A 164 12.95 -0.90 45.86
N ASN A 165 11.95 -1.78 45.78
CA ASN A 165 11.71 -2.79 46.81
C ASN A 165 12.89 -3.76 46.97
N LEU A 166 13.54 -4.18 45.88
CA LEU A 166 14.74 -5.01 45.95
C LEU A 166 15.90 -4.26 46.64
N ALA A 167 16.06 -2.97 46.39
CA ALA A 167 17.08 -2.17 47.04
C ALA A 167 16.84 -2.06 48.55
N LEU A 168 15.60 -1.82 48.98
CA LEU A 168 15.23 -1.78 50.40
C LEU A 168 15.51 -3.11 51.10
N ILE A 169 15.16 -4.24 50.47
CA ILE A 169 15.43 -5.57 51.04
C ILE A 169 16.94 -5.82 51.16
N GLU A 170 17.74 -5.39 50.18
CA GLU A 170 19.20 -5.53 50.24
C GLU A 170 19.79 -4.65 51.36
N GLU A 171 19.28 -3.44 51.54
CA GLU A 171 19.67 -2.56 52.65
C GLU A 171 19.35 -3.19 54.02
N ASP A 172 18.14 -3.72 54.19
CA ASP A 172 17.72 -4.41 55.41
C ASP A 172 18.61 -5.63 55.70
N ARG A 173 18.96 -6.38 54.66
CA ARG A 173 19.90 -7.51 54.76
C ARG A 173 21.29 -7.04 55.21
N LEU A 174 21.80 -5.95 54.65
CA LEU A 174 23.11 -5.39 55.02
C LEU A 174 23.13 -4.90 56.48
N VAL A 175 22.07 -4.24 56.93
CA VAL A 175 21.92 -3.82 58.34
C VAL A 175 21.89 -5.04 59.26
N SER A 176 21.09 -6.05 58.92
CA SER A 176 21.00 -7.30 59.69
C SER A 176 22.35 -8.02 59.75
N LEU A 177 23.10 -8.06 58.65
CA LEU A 177 24.43 -8.65 58.59
C LEU A 177 25.45 -7.89 59.44
N ARG A 178 25.39 -6.55 59.45
CA ARG A 178 26.24 -5.72 60.33
C ARG A 178 25.93 -6.00 61.80
N ASN A 179 24.65 -6.06 62.17
CA ASN A 179 24.24 -6.36 63.54
C ASN A 179 24.68 -7.76 63.98
N TYR A 180 24.55 -8.76 63.10
CA TYR A 180 25.05 -10.12 63.36
C TYR A 180 26.55 -10.12 63.65
N LYS A 181 27.36 -9.45 62.83
CA LYS A 181 28.82 -9.37 63.02
C LYS A 181 29.21 -8.65 64.31
N ASP A 182 28.50 -7.59 64.68
CA ASP A 182 28.74 -6.89 65.95
C ASP A 182 28.44 -7.81 67.15
N LEU A 183 27.34 -8.59 67.09
CA LEU A 183 27.02 -9.57 68.13
C LEU A 183 28.04 -10.70 68.18
N GLU A 184 28.49 -11.22 67.04
CA GLU A 184 29.55 -12.24 66.94
C GLU A 184 30.83 -11.76 67.62
N GLN A 185 31.27 -10.53 67.34
CA GLN A 185 32.45 -9.93 67.98
C GLN A 185 32.29 -9.79 69.51
N ARG A 186 31.09 -9.44 70.00
CA ARG A 186 30.81 -9.37 71.44
C ARG A 186 30.85 -10.75 72.11
N VAL A 187 30.36 -11.78 71.42
CA VAL A 187 30.44 -13.17 71.90
C VAL A 187 31.90 -13.61 72.01
N ASP A 188 32.73 -13.28 71.02
CA ASP A 188 34.16 -13.59 71.05
C ASP A 188 34.89 -12.90 72.21
N ASP A 189 34.60 -11.61 72.48
CA ASP A 189 35.15 -10.89 73.65
C ASP A 189 34.70 -11.54 74.97
N ILE A 190 33.45 -11.99 75.07
CA ILE A 190 32.95 -12.72 76.25
C ILE A 190 33.68 -14.07 76.39
N ASN A 191 33.85 -14.82 75.31
CA ASN A 191 34.56 -16.10 75.31
C ASN A 191 36.02 -15.92 75.77
N PHE A 192 36.71 -14.90 75.25
CA PHE A 192 38.06 -14.54 75.68
C PHE A 192 38.12 -14.22 77.18
N LYS A 193 37.16 -13.45 77.69
CA LYS A 193 37.05 -13.16 79.13
C LYS A 193 36.76 -14.41 79.95
N LEU A 194 35.86 -15.29 79.48
CA LEU A 194 35.57 -16.56 80.15
C LEU A 194 36.83 -17.43 80.25
N GLU A 195 37.65 -17.50 79.19
CA GLU A 195 38.94 -18.17 79.22
C GLU A 195 39.91 -17.54 80.23
N GLN A 196 39.99 -16.21 80.26
CA GLN A 196 40.89 -15.47 81.17
C GLN A 196 40.51 -15.62 82.65
N TYR A 197 39.20 -15.55 82.96
CA TYR A 197 38.68 -15.69 84.32
C TYR A 197 38.32 -17.13 84.69
N ASN A 198 38.67 -18.10 83.85
CA ASN A 198 38.41 -19.50 84.13
C ASN A 198 39.19 -19.92 85.38
N ILE A 199 38.47 -20.33 86.42
CA ILE A 199 39.06 -20.79 87.67
C ILE A 199 39.33 -22.28 87.50
N ALA A 200 40.60 -22.66 87.42
CA ALA A 200 40.98 -24.06 87.47
C ALA A 200 40.63 -24.64 88.84
N GLU A 201 40.05 -25.85 88.86
CA GLU A 201 39.66 -26.52 90.11
C GLU A 201 40.85 -26.83 91.04
N GLU A 202 42.06 -26.87 90.48
CA GLU A 202 43.30 -27.10 91.22
C GLU A 202 44.22 -25.86 91.13
N ASN A 203 44.61 -25.33 92.29
CA ASN A 203 45.48 -24.14 92.39
C ASN A 203 46.96 -24.45 92.07
N PHE A 204 47.36 -25.71 92.10
CA PHE A 204 48.73 -26.12 91.84
C PHE A 204 48.84 -26.72 90.45
N ARG A 205 49.57 -26.05 89.55
CA ARG A 205 50.10 -26.74 88.38
C ARG A 205 51.12 -27.75 88.89
N THR A 206 50.90 -29.04 88.67
CA THR A 206 51.92 -30.06 88.95
C THR A 206 53.16 -29.70 88.15
N ASP A 207 54.20 -29.28 88.85
CA ASP A 207 55.48 -28.97 88.25
C ASP A 207 56.08 -30.26 87.69
N ARG A 208 56.67 -30.25 86.50
CA ARG A 208 57.26 -31.48 85.92
C ARG A 208 58.36 -32.06 86.81
N TRP A 209 58.88 -31.27 87.76
CA TRP A 209 59.87 -31.66 88.75
C TRP A 209 59.28 -32.17 90.08
N SER A 210 57.96 -32.08 90.31
CA SER A 210 57.32 -32.56 91.55
C SER A 210 56.93 -34.05 91.52
N LEU A 211 57.29 -34.78 90.47
CA LEU A 211 57.01 -36.21 90.27
C LEU A 211 58.22 -37.13 90.57
N ASP A 212 59.22 -36.70 91.36
CA ASP A 212 60.27 -37.62 91.83
C ASP A 212 59.72 -38.54 92.94
N PRO A 213 59.63 -39.87 92.73
CA PRO A 213 59.00 -40.80 93.68
C PRO A 213 59.72 -40.93 95.02
N ARG A 214 60.93 -40.35 95.16
CA ARG A 214 61.77 -40.50 96.37
C ARG A 214 61.46 -39.52 97.50
N LEU A 215 60.67 -38.46 97.27
CA LEU A 215 60.45 -37.39 98.24
C LEU A 215 59.09 -37.38 98.94
N TYR A 216 58.14 -38.25 98.57
CA TYR A 216 56.84 -38.32 99.24
C TYR A 216 56.87 -39.25 100.46
N TYR A 217 57.08 -38.68 101.65
CA TYR A 217 56.69 -39.33 102.89
C TYR A 217 55.17 -39.22 103.05
N LYS A 218 54.49 -40.36 103.01
CA LYS A 218 53.05 -40.45 103.30
C LYS A 218 52.76 -39.96 104.72
N LYS A 219 51.89 -38.96 104.83
CA LYS A 219 50.75 -38.98 105.75
C LYS A 219 49.48 -38.90 104.92
#